data_AF-A0A355UKI5-F1
#
_entry.id   AF-A0A355UKI5-F1
#
_cell.length_a   1.000
_cell.length_b   1.000
_cell.length_c   1.000
_cell.angle_alpha   90.00
_cell.angle_beta   90.00
_cell.angle_gamma   90.00
#
_symmetry.space_group_name_H-M   'P 1'
#
loop_
_entity.id
_entity.type
_entity.pdbx_description
1 polymer ?
#
loop_
_entity_poly.entity_id
_entity_poly.type
_entity_poly.pdbx_seq_one_letter_code
_entity_poly.pdbx_strand_id
1 'polypeptide(L)'
;MLYKIDWHDWAIYAFARSKKYSWYIDPQSHMFYRQHFANQLGANSGIKQFLKRAKEIACGYAINQTLLIIKFLKFENNHFVKSWINCTRLDFVKLSFFAYECRRRKKDQLLFFLSCIIMAMIRPIKENK
;
A
#
# COMPACT_ATOMS: atom_id res chain seq x y z
N MET A 1 8.43 -2.00 -21.71
CA MET A 1 7.55 -2.77 -20.80
C MET A 1 6.55 -1.80 -20.20
N LEU A 2 5.25 -1.96 -20.48
CA LEU A 2 4.19 -1.12 -19.90
C LEU A 2 3.81 -1.69 -18.52
N TYR A 3 3.83 -0.86 -17.47
CA TYR A 3 3.35 -1.24 -16.15
C TYR A 3 1.86 -0.90 -16.04
N LYS A 4 1.02 -1.90 -15.78
CA LYS A 4 -0.41 -1.68 -15.51
C LYS A 4 -0.60 -1.28 -14.04
N ILE A 5 -0.35 -0.01 -13.75
CA ILE A 5 -0.59 0.58 -12.43
C ILE A 5 -2.01 1.14 -12.43
N ASP A 6 -2.88 0.59 -11.60
CA ASP A 6 -4.31 0.91 -11.61
C ASP A 6 -4.61 2.23 -10.86
N TRP A 7 -3.73 2.64 -9.94
CA TRP A 7 -3.88 3.81 -9.06
C TRP A 7 -2.82 4.86 -9.39
N HIS A 8 -3.17 5.78 -10.29
CA HIS A 8 -2.25 6.83 -10.76
C HIS A 8 -1.83 7.79 -9.65
N ASP A 9 -2.71 8.05 -8.67
CA ASP A 9 -2.44 8.84 -7.47
C ASP A 9 -1.31 8.23 -6.64
N TRP A 10 -1.31 6.90 -6.44
CA TRP A 10 -0.23 6.20 -5.75
C TRP A 10 1.09 6.31 -6.53
N ALA A 11 1.04 6.16 -7.85
CA ALA A 11 2.21 6.26 -8.71
C ALA A 11 2.83 7.66 -8.68
N ILE A 12 2.01 8.71 -8.84
CA ILE A 12 2.44 10.11 -8.82
C ILE A 12 3.00 10.45 -7.44
N TYR A 13 2.31 10.05 -6.37
CA TYR A 13 2.80 10.26 -5.01
C TYR A 13 4.16 9.59 -4.78
N ALA A 14 4.29 8.32 -5.14
CA ALA A 14 5.56 7.60 -5.01
C ALA A 14 6.69 8.23 -5.85
N PHE A 15 6.40 8.65 -7.08
CA PHE A 15 7.35 9.38 -7.93
C PHE A 15 7.84 10.66 -7.25
N ALA A 16 6.93 11.52 -6.79
CA ALA A 16 7.28 12.78 -6.13
C ALA A 16 8.16 12.54 -4.89
N ARG A 17 7.81 11.54 -4.07
CA ARG A 17 8.58 11.17 -2.88
C ARG A 17 9.95 10.59 -3.23
N SER A 18 10.07 9.79 -4.29
CA SER A 18 11.36 9.25 -4.77
C SER A 18 12.33 10.35 -5.23
N LYS A 19 11.79 11.48 -5.72
CA LYS A 19 12.56 12.65 -6.15
C LYS A 19 12.80 13.66 -5.02
N LYS A 20 12.41 13.32 -3.78
CA LYS A 20 12.53 14.18 -2.59
C LYS A 20 11.83 15.54 -2.76
N TYR A 21 10.77 15.62 -3.57
CA TYR A 21 9.99 16.85 -3.64
C TYR A 21 9.31 17.12 -2.30
N SER A 22 9.26 18.40 -1.93
CA SER A 22 8.55 18.87 -0.76
C SER A 22 7.07 18.55 -0.90
N TRP A 23 6.49 17.96 0.14
CA TRP A 23 5.07 17.64 0.19
C TRP A 23 4.46 18.29 1.44
N TYR A 24 3.67 19.33 1.22
CA TYR A 24 2.94 20.01 2.28
C TYR A 24 1.49 19.56 2.27
N ILE A 25 0.92 19.33 3.45
CA ILE A 25 -0.49 18.95 3.60
C ILE A 25 -1.18 20.14 4.24
N ASP A 26 -2.01 20.80 3.45
CA ASP A 26 -2.81 21.93 3.91
C ASP A 26 -3.77 21.45 5.03
N PRO A 27 -3.84 22.15 6.18
CA PRO A 27 -4.80 21.85 7.22
C PRO A 27 -6.26 22.04 6.78
N GLN A 28 -6.51 22.84 5.73
CA GLN A 28 -7.83 23.13 5.18
C GLN A 28 -8.08 22.35 3.89
N SER A 29 -9.28 21.77 3.78
CA SER A 29 -9.74 21.14 2.53
C SER A 29 -10.34 22.20 1.62
N HIS A 30 -9.64 22.53 0.54
CA HIS A 30 -10.13 23.49 -0.47
C HIS A 30 -10.98 22.84 -1.57
N MET A 31 -11.01 21.51 -1.63
CA MET A 31 -11.76 20.76 -2.63
C MET A 31 -13.11 20.31 -2.08
N PHE A 32 -14.20 20.77 -2.70
CA PHE A 32 -15.54 20.24 -2.47
C PHE A 32 -15.72 18.95 -3.27
N TYR A 33 -15.32 17.82 -2.67
CA TYR A 33 -15.45 16.53 -3.33
C TYR A 33 -16.89 16.02 -3.29
N ARG A 34 -17.50 15.84 -4.47
CA ARG A 34 -18.82 15.22 -4.61
C ARG A 34 -18.67 13.76 -4.99
N GLN A 35 -19.38 12.89 -4.27
CA GLN A 35 -19.38 11.46 -4.57
C GLN A 35 -20.51 11.09 -5.53
N HIS A 36 -20.22 10.28 -6.55
CA HIS A 36 -21.21 9.76 -7.49
C HIS A 36 -21.24 8.23 -7.46
N PHE A 37 -22.34 7.64 -7.94
CA PHE A 37 -22.51 6.17 -7.99
C PHE A 37 -21.48 5.51 -8.91
N ALA A 38 -21.04 6.20 -9.97
CA ALA A 38 -20.07 5.73 -10.95
C ALA A 38 -18.60 5.91 -10.53
N ASN A 39 -18.32 6.30 -9.28
CA ASN A 39 -16.93 6.43 -8.83
C ASN A 39 -16.23 5.07 -8.84
N GLN A 40 -15.00 5.02 -9.35
CA GLN A 40 -14.14 3.82 -9.33
C GLN A 40 -13.97 3.25 -7.90
N LEU A 41 -13.99 4.13 -6.90
CA LEU A 41 -14.05 3.81 -5.48
C LEU A 41 -15.34 4.39 -4.88
N GLY A 42 -16.22 3.52 -4.38
CA GLY A 42 -17.43 3.93 -3.64
C GLY A 42 -17.12 4.57 -2.28
N ALA A 43 -18.17 4.91 -1.52
CA ALA A 43 -18.00 5.54 -0.21
C ALA A 43 -17.24 4.57 0.71
N ASN A 44 -16.14 5.01 1.30
CA ASN A 44 -15.34 4.21 2.24
C ASN A 44 -16.02 4.10 3.63
N SER A 45 -17.32 3.85 3.66
CA SER A 45 -18.14 3.83 4.87
C SER A 45 -18.96 2.55 4.94
N GLY A 46 -18.92 1.89 6.11
CA GLY A 46 -19.69 0.69 6.38
C GLY A 46 -18.88 -0.61 6.33
N ILE A 47 -19.47 -1.66 6.92
CA ILE A 47 -18.84 -2.97 7.12
C ILE A 47 -18.58 -3.67 5.78
N LYS A 48 -19.49 -3.55 4.80
CA LYS A 48 -19.34 -4.18 3.48
C LYS A 48 -18.08 -3.71 2.75
N GLN A 49 -17.81 -2.41 2.77
CA GLN A 49 -16.63 -1.81 2.13
C GLN A 49 -15.35 -2.13 2.89
N PHE A 50 -15.42 -2.23 4.22
CA PHE A 50 -14.30 -2.73 5.03
C PHE A 50 -13.93 -4.17 4.66
N LEU A 51 -14.92 -5.07 4.57
CA LEU A 51 -14.71 -6.47 4.17
C LEU A 51 -14.14 -6.58 2.75
N LYS A 52 -14.65 -5.76 1.81
CA LYS A 52 -14.10 -5.70 0.45
C LYS A 52 -12.60 -5.38 0.47
N ARG A 53 -12.19 -4.35 1.22
CA ARG A 53 -10.79 -3.97 1.37
C ARG A 53 -9.95 -5.06 2.04
N ALA A 54 -10.47 -5.69 3.09
CA ALA A 54 -9.80 -6.80 3.75
C ALA A 54 -9.53 -7.95 2.77
N LYS A 55 -10.50 -8.27 1.91
CA LYS A 55 -10.35 -9.25 0.82
C LYS A 55 -9.30 -8.81 -0.20
N GLU A 56 -9.33 -7.57 -0.66
CA GLU A 56 -8.32 -7.04 -1.62
C GLU A 56 -6.89 -7.10 -1.05
N ILE A 57 -6.74 -6.79 0.24
CA ILE A 57 -5.47 -6.94 0.96
C ILE A 57 -5.05 -8.40 1.00
N ALA A 58 -5.93 -9.31 1.45
CA ALA A 58 -5.65 -10.74 1.58
C ALA A 58 -5.31 -11.40 0.24
N CYS A 59 -5.94 -10.98 -0.86
CA CYS A 59 -5.59 -11.40 -2.22
C CYS A 59 -4.26 -10.81 -2.73
N GLY A 60 -3.64 -9.90 -1.98
CA GLY A 60 -2.37 -9.28 -2.32
C GLY A 60 -2.46 -8.21 -3.40
N TYR A 61 -3.64 -7.69 -3.70
CA TYR A 61 -3.80 -6.70 -4.77
C TYR A 61 -3.00 -5.42 -4.48
N ALA A 62 -3.12 -4.89 -3.26
CA ALA A 62 -2.40 -3.68 -2.84
C ALA A 62 -0.86 -3.85 -2.86
N ILE A 63 -0.35 -5.02 -2.45
CA ILE A 63 1.09 -5.27 -2.46
C ILE A 63 1.61 -5.40 -3.90
N ASN A 64 0.86 -6.05 -4.80
CA ASN A 64 1.23 -6.18 -6.20
C ASN A 64 1.30 -4.80 -6.90
N GLN A 65 0.34 -3.92 -6.65
CA GLN A 65 0.38 -2.53 -7.17
C GLN A 65 1.62 -1.79 -6.65
N THR A 66 1.95 -1.96 -5.36
CA THR A 66 3.17 -1.37 -4.78
C THR A 66 4.45 -1.90 -5.45
N LEU A 67 4.55 -3.21 -5.72
CA LEU A 67 5.69 -3.82 -6.41
C LEU A 67 5.86 -3.29 -7.84
N LEU A 68 4.75 -3.08 -8.56
CA LEU A 68 4.79 -2.48 -9.90
C LEU A 68 5.33 -1.05 -9.86
N ILE A 69 4.91 -0.25 -8.88
CA ILE A 69 5.40 1.11 -8.67
C ILE A 69 6.89 1.10 -8.31
N ILE A 70 7.34 0.21 -7.42
CA ILE A 70 8.76 0.05 -7.05
C ILE A 70 9.60 -0.24 -8.30
N LYS A 71 9.15 -1.18 -9.13
CA LYS A 71 9.84 -1.56 -10.36
C LYS A 71 9.84 -0.44 -11.41
N PHE A 72 8.72 0.27 -11.54
CA PHE A 72 8.62 1.45 -12.39
C PHE A 72 9.62 2.54 -11.98
N LEU A 73 9.79 2.78 -10.67
CA LEU A 73 10.68 3.79 -10.12
C LEU A 73 12.13 3.31 -9.95
N LYS A 74 12.45 2.05 -10.28
CA LYS A 74 13.76 1.41 -10.07
C LYS A 74 14.24 1.46 -8.62
N PHE A 75 13.32 1.25 -7.68
CA PHE A 75 13.55 1.38 -6.23
C PHE A 75 13.80 0.04 -5.52
N GLU A 76 13.95 -1.07 -6.26
CA GLU A 76 14.15 -2.43 -5.74
C GLU A 76 15.40 -2.53 -4.85
N ASN A 77 16.40 -1.69 -5.12
CA ASN A 77 17.67 -1.73 -4.40
C ASN A 77 17.67 -0.98 -3.06
N ASN A 78 16.59 -0.26 -2.74
CA ASN A 78 16.46 0.45 -1.48
C ASN A 78 16.44 -0.53 -0.28
N HIS A 79 17.16 -0.22 0.81
CA HIS A 79 17.29 -1.11 1.98
C HIS A 79 15.93 -1.50 2.58
N PHE A 80 15.03 -0.53 2.75
CA PHE A 80 13.69 -0.79 3.27
C PHE A 80 12.92 -1.72 2.33
N VAL A 81 12.95 -1.47 1.02
CA VAL A 81 12.26 -2.30 0.01
C VAL A 81 12.82 -3.72 -0.01
N LYS A 82 14.14 -3.89 -0.03
CA LYS A 82 14.81 -5.20 -0.03
C LYS A 82 14.37 -6.09 1.13
N SER A 83 14.03 -5.49 2.27
CA SER A 83 13.60 -6.24 3.46
C SER A 83 12.29 -7.01 3.27
N TRP A 84 11.47 -6.66 2.27
CA TRP A 84 10.16 -7.27 2.05
C TRP A 84 9.78 -7.56 0.59
N ILE A 85 10.61 -7.20 -0.39
CA ILE A 85 10.30 -7.31 -1.82
C ILE A 85 10.00 -8.75 -2.29
N ASN A 86 10.45 -9.78 -1.56
CA ASN A 86 10.17 -11.17 -1.91
C ASN A 86 8.77 -11.62 -1.45
N CYS A 87 8.06 -10.81 -0.66
CA CYS A 87 6.70 -11.08 -0.17
C CYS A 87 6.56 -12.44 0.52
N THR A 88 7.60 -12.88 1.25
CA THR A 88 7.57 -14.08 2.09
C THR A 88 6.77 -13.84 3.39
N ARG A 89 6.49 -14.89 4.17
CA ARG A 89 5.91 -14.71 5.52
C ARG A 89 6.75 -13.78 6.39
N LEU A 90 8.06 -14.00 6.42
CA LEU A 90 9.01 -13.21 7.21
C LEU A 90 9.09 -11.77 6.72
N ASP A 91 8.99 -11.54 5.41
CA ASP A 91 8.95 -10.21 4.80
C ASP A 91 7.77 -9.40 5.32
N PHE A 92 6.58 -10.00 5.39
CA PHE A 92 5.39 -9.34 5.93
C PHE A 92 5.51 -9.10 7.44
N VAL A 93 6.08 -10.02 8.20
CA VAL A 93 6.38 -9.81 9.62
C VAL A 93 7.34 -8.62 9.80
N LYS A 94 8.45 -8.56 9.04
CA LYS A 94 9.38 -7.42 9.06
C LYS A 94 8.67 -6.12 8.69
N LEU A 95 7.90 -6.12 7.61
CA LEU A 95 7.14 -4.96 7.14
C LEU A 95 6.14 -4.45 8.18
N SER A 96 5.55 -5.34 8.99
CA SER A 96 4.61 -4.96 10.05
C SER A 96 5.23 -3.98 11.06
N PHE A 97 6.50 -4.16 11.42
CA PHE A 97 7.19 -3.28 12.37
C PHE A 97 7.46 -1.88 11.82
N PHE A 98 7.41 -1.70 10.49
CA PHE A 98 7.50 -0.40 9.83
C PHE A 98 6.14 0.27 9.62
N ALA A 99 5.07 -0.20 10.29
CA ALA A 99 3.73 0.37 10.14
C ALA A 99 3.67 1.88 10.36
N TYR A 100 4.47 2.40 11.30
CA TYR A 100 4.53 3.83 11.61
C TYR A 100 5.12 4.67 10.47
N GLU A 101 6.02 4.10 9.66
CA GLU A 101 6.59 4.75 8.47
C GLU A 101 5.63 4.66 7.29
N CYS A 102 4.91 3.55 7.17
CA CYS A 102 3.98 3.29 6.06
C CYS A 102 2.68 4.10 6.17
N ARG A 103 2.24 4.46 7.38
CA ARG A 103 0.96 5.15 7.61
C ARG A 103 1.11 6.29 8.61
N ARG A 104 0.51 7.45 8.30
CA ARG A 104 0.58 8.65 9.16
C ARG A 104 -0.32 8.59 10.41
N ARG A 105 -1.53 8.02 10.29
CA ARG A 105 -2.53 8.00 11.39
C ARG A 105 -2.38 6.72 12.22
N LYS A 106 -2.42 6.83 13.56
CA LYS A 106 -2.29 5.68 14.49
C LYS A 106 -3.25 4.53 14.20
N LYS A 107 -4.51 4.83 13.89
CA LYS A 107 -5.51 3.81 13.50
C LYS A 107 -5.10 3.07 12.22
N ASP A 108 -4.61 3.79 11.22
CA ASP A 108 -4.16 3.19 9.96
C ASP A 108 -2.85 2.41 10.14
N GLN A 109 -1.97 2.83 11.05
CA GLN A 109 -0.76 2.09 11.43
C GLN A 109 -1.14 0.72 12.02
N LEU A 110 -2.08 0.69 12.98
CA LEU A 110 -2.57 -0.57 13.55
C LEU A 110 -3.22 -1.46 12.48
N LEU A 111 -4.07 -0.90 11.62
CA LEU A 111 -4.69 -1.65 10.52
C LEU A 111 -3.65 -2.21 9.55
N PHE A 112 -2.61 -1.43 9.24
CA PHE A 112 -1.51 -1.90 8.38
C PHE A 112 -0.72 -3.02 9.04
N PHE A 113 -0.38 -2.88 10.33
CA PHE A 113 0.27 -3.94 11.10
C PHE A 113 -0.53 -5.25 11.03
N LEU A 114 -1.82 -5.21 11.36
CA LEU A 114 -2.71 -6.37 11.30
C LEU A 114 -2.81 -6.95 9.89
N SER A 115 -2.87 -6.09 8.87
CA SER A 115 -2.89 -6.52 7.47
C SER A 115 -1.63 -7.30 7.10
N CYS A 116 -0.45 -6.85 7.55
CA CYS A 116 0.81 -7.56 7.35
C CYS A 116 0.81 -8.93 8.06
N ILE A 117 0.30 -9.01 9.29
CA ILE A 117 0.19 -10.30 10.01
C ILE A 117 -0.73 -11.27 9.28
N ILE A 118 -1.89 -10.80 8.79
CA ILE A 118 -2.80 -11.61 7.96
C ILE A 118 -2.09 -12.13 6.71
N MET A 119 -1.35 -11.26 6.01
CA MET A 119 -0.59 -11.65 4.81
C MET A 119 0.52 -12.67 5.14
N ALA A 120 1.18 -12.54 6.28
CA ALA A 120 2.17 -13.51 6.74
C ALA A 120 1.56 -14.89 7.01
N MET A 121 0.32 -14.96 7.49
CA MET A 121 -0.36 -16.24 7.71
C MET A 121 -0.80 -16.91 6.39
N ILE A 122 -1.24 -16.12 5.40
CA ILE A 122 -1.78 -16.63 4.13
C ILE A 122 -0.68 -17.10 3.17
N ARG A 123 0.43 -16.36 3.07
CA ARG A 123 1.48 -16.64 2.07
C ARG A 123 2.22 -17.94 2.39
N PRO A 124 2.68 -18.72 1.41
CA PRO A 124 3.53 -19.88 1.69
C PRO A 124 4.90 -19.42 2.23
N ILE A 125 5.55 -20.27 3.03
CA ILE A 125 6.95 -20.06 3.40
C ILE A 125 7.77 -20.22 2.12
N LYS A 126 8.64 -19.26 1.81
CA LYS A 126 9.60 -19.43 0.72
C LYS A 126 10.56 -20.53 1.16
N GLU A 127 10.47 -21.70 0.54
CA GLU A 127 11.49 -22.74 0.71
C GLU A 127 12.79 -22.18 0.14
N ASN A 128 13.83 -22.14 0.99
CA ASN A 128 15.18 -21.82 0.53
C ASN A 128 15.63 -22.98 -0.37
N LYS A 129 15.55 -22.80 -1.69
CA LYS A 129 16.35 -23.57 -2.63
C LYS A 129 17.74 -22.97 -2.74
#